data_AF-A0A7C3WMZ2-F1
#
_entry.id   AF-A0A7C3WMZ2-F1
#
_cell.length_a   1.000
_cell.length_b   1.000
_cell.length_c   1.000
_cell.angle_alpha   90.00
_cell.angle_beta   90.00
_cell.angle_gamma   90.00
#
_symmetry.space_group_name_H-M   'P 1'
#
loop_
_entity.id
_entity.type
_entity.pdbx_description
1 polymer ?
#
loop_
_entity_poly.entity_id
_entity_poly.type
_entity_poly.pdbx_seq_one_letter_code
_entity_poly.pdbx_strand_id
1 'polypeptide(L)'
;MNINPPSSDKPATDRLLAPVQFLKGVGPERAALLERIGVRTISDLLFLFPRDYQDLTDFRPMNQLEEDKWISVCGRVEEVDFRIWPDTGRSMVGVLVMGQGGYVRAVWFNQLFMREKFRRGQRVVLTGRPKL
;
A
#
# COMPACT_ATOMS: atom_id res chain seq x y z
N MET A 1 -26.43 -47.50 7.28
CA MET A 1 -26.17 -46.11 6.86
C MET A 1 -25.28 -45.47 7.90
N ASN A 2 -24.01 -45.24 7.58
CA ASN A 2 -23.03 -44.66 8.50
C ASN A 2 -23.16 -43.12 8.44
N ILE A 3 -23.88 -42.54 9.38
CA ILE A 3 -23.99 -41.09 9.54
C ILE A 3 -22.71 -40.59 10.21
N ASN A 4 -21.79 -40.06 9.40
CA ASN A 4 -20.67 -39.27 9.91
C ASN A 4 -21.24 -38.01 10.59
N PRO A 5 -20.94 -37.74 11.87
CA PRO A 5 -21.24 -36.43 12.46
C PRO A 5 -20.39 -35.36 11.76
N PRO A 6 -20.91 -34.14 11.52
CA PRO A 6 -20.10 -33.04 11.02
C PRO A 6 -19.01 -32.74 12.04
N SER A 7 -17.76 -32.80 11.59
CA SER A 7 -16.58 -32.59 12.41
C SER A 7 -16.31 -31.10 12.68
N SER A 8 -16.01 -30.80 13.95
CA SER A 8 -15.17 -29.69 14.43
C SER A 8 -15.75 -28.27 14.62
N ASP A 9 -16.88 -28.15 15.33
CA ASP A 9 -17.19 -26.89 16.02
C ASP A 9 -16.46 -26.82 17.36
N LYS A 10 -15.17 -26.50 17.33
CA LYS A 10 -14.55 -25.85 18.49
C LYS A 10 -15.31 -24.55 18.75
N PRO A 11 -15.65 -24.21 20.00
CA PRO A 11 -16.33 -22.96 20.28
C PRO A 11 -15.50 -21.80 19.71
N ALA A 12 -16.14 -20.87 19.00
CA ALA A 12 -15.47 -19.77 18.30
C ALA A 12 -14.47 -19.01 19.21
N THR A 13 -14.73 -18.97 20.51
CA THR A 13 -13.85 -18.44 21.56
C THR A 13 -12.45 -19.08 21.59
N ASP A 14 -12.32 -20.39 21.36
CA ASP A 14 -11.02 -21.10 21.34
C ASP A 14 -10.16 -20.68 20.14
N ARG A 15 -10.80 -20.29 19.03
CA ARG A 15 -10.09 -19.78 17.85
C ARG A 15 -9.54 -18.39 18.06
N LEU A 16 -10.21 -17.53 18.83
CA LEU A 16 -9.75 -16.16 19.06
C LEU A 16 -8.51 -16.10 19.95
N LEU A 17 -8.35 -17.07 20.86
CA LEU A 17 -7.19 -17.20 21.74
C LEU A 17 -5.99 -17.88 21.05
N ALA A 18 -6.19 -18.44 19.86
CA ALA A 18 -5.11 -19.10 19.13
C ALA A 18 -4.01 -18.09 18.74
N PRO A 19 -2.73 -18.52 18.74
CA PRO A 19 -1.63 -17.69 18.28
C PRO A 19 -1.84 -17.18 16.85
N VAL A 20 -1.49 -15.92 16.61
CA VAL A 20 -1.73 -15.22 15.34
C VAL A 20 -1.06 -15.90 14.13
N GLN A 21 0.01 -16.69 14.36
CA GLN A 21 0.70 -17.47 13.32
C GLN A 21 -0.19 -18.51 12.62
N PHE A 22 -1.29 -18.95 13.25
CA PHE A 22 -2.21 -19.91 12.65
C PHE A 22 -3.19 -19.25 11.69
N LEU A 23 -3.19 -17.91 11.62
CA LEU A 23 -3.95 -17.17 10.63
C LEU A 23 -3.26 -17.27 9.26
N LYS A 24 -4.04 -17.64 8.24
CA LYS A 24 -3.55 -17.72 6.86
C LYS A 24 -2.92 -16.38 6.45
N GLY A 25 -1.66 -16.43 6.02
CA GLY A 25 -0.88 -15.25 5.62
C GLY A 25 0.06 -14.71 6.70
N VAL A 26 -0.05 -15.19 7.95
CA VAL A 26 0.87 -14.84 9.05
C VAL A 26 1.87 -15.98 9.27
N GLY A 27 2.95 -15.98 8.49
CA GLY A 27 4.08 -16.88 8.72
C GLY A 27 4.87 -16.53 9.99
N PRO A 28 5.85 -17.35 10.40
CA PRO A 28 6.63 -17.15 11.63
C PRO A 28 7.33 -15.79 11.69
N GLU A 29 7.84 -15.29 10.55
CA GLU A 29 8.47 -13.97 10.47
C GLU A 29 7.49 -12.83 10.77
N ARG A 30 6.29 -12.90 10.18
CA ARG A 30 5.22 -11.92 10.43
C ARG A 30 4.70 -12.01 11.86
N ALA A 31 4.59 -13.22 12.42
CA ALA A 31 4.21 -13.42 13.81
C ALA A 31 5.20 -12.76 14.77
N ALA A 32 6.52 -12.90 14.53
CA ALA A 32 7.54 -12.23 15.32
C ALA A 32 7.45 -10.70 15.22
N LEU A 33 7.13 -10.14 14.05
CA LEU A 33 6.91 -8.69 13.89
C LEU A 33 5.65 -8.21 14.63
N LEU A 34 4.55 -8.98 14.57
CA LEU A 34 3.31 -8.69 15.28
C LEU A 34 3.49 -8.76 16.80
N GLU A 35 4.28 -9.73 17.27
CA GLU A 35 4.58 -9.85 18.70
C GLU A 35 5.35 -8.64 19.23
N ARG A 36 6.24 -8.05 18.42
CA ARG A 36 6.96 -6.81 18.79
C ARG A 36 6.04 -5.61 19.02
N ILE A 37 4.85 -5.60 18.44
CA ILE A 37 3.83 -4.57 18.67
C ILE A 37 2.72 -5.04 19.64
N GLY A 38 2.94 -6.16 20.34
CA GLY A 38 2.05 -6.68 21.37
C GLY A 38 0.93 -7.59 20.88
N VAL A 39 0.92 -7.98 19.60
CA VAL A 39 -0.11 -8.83 19.00
C VAL A 39 0.32 -10.30 19.05
N ARG A 40 -0.31 -11.11 19.92
CA ARG A 40 0.03 -12.52 20.11
C ARG A 40 -1.07 -13.47 19.64
N THR A 41 -2.32 -13.07 19.83
CA THR A 41 -3.51 -13.87 19.51
C THR A 41 -4.28 -13.30 18.33
N ILE A 42 -5.19 -14.10 17.78
CA ILE A 42 -6.13 -13.63 16.74
C ILE A 42 -7.02 -12.51 17.29
N SER A 43 -7.40 -12.57 18.57
CA SER A 43 -8.16 -11.50 19.24
C SER A 43 -7.39 -10.18 19.24
N ASP A 44 -6.10 -10.19 19.59
CA ASP A 44 -5.27 -8.97 19.62
C ASP A 44 -5.19 -8.32 18.23
N LEU A 45 -5.11 -9.12 17.17
CA LEU A 45 -5.08 -8.62 15.80
C LEU A 45 -6.41 -7.99 15.38
N LEU A 46 -7.55 -8.53 15.82
CA LEU A 46 -8.88 -7.97 15.52
C LEU A 46 -9.09 -6.60 16.17
N PHE A 47 -8.50 -6.38 17.35
CA PHE A 47 -8.56 -5.10 18.07
C PHE A 47 -7.34 -4.20 17.80
N LEU A 48 -6.48 -4.56 16.83
CA LEU A 48 -5.44 -3.68 16.33
C LEU A 48 -6.04 -2.69 15.33
N PHE A 49 -6.57 -1.59 15.85
CA PHE A 49 -7.13 -0.53 15.01
C PHE A 49 -6.04 0.24 14.25
N PRO A 50 -6.33 0.70 13.01
CA PRO A 50 -5.44 1.59 12.29
C PRO A 50 -5.14 2.85 13.09
N ARG A 51 -3.88 3.31 13.03
CA ARG A 51 -3.47 4.58 13.66
C ARG A 51 -4.12 5.79 12.99
N ASP A 52 -4.33 5.72 11.69
CA ASP A 52 -4.88 6.80 10.88
C ASP A 52 -5.62 6.21 9.67
N TYR A 53 -6.63 6.92 9.19
CA TYR A 53 -7.41 6.58 8.00
C TYR A 53 -7.10 7.59 6.91
N GLN A 54 -6.39 7.15 5.87
CA GLN A 54 -6.09 8.00 4.72
C GLN A 54 -7.31 8.05 3.79
N ASP A 55 -7.93 9.22 3.68
CA ASP A 55 -8.95 9.48 2.68
C ASP A 55 -8.30 9.73 1.31
N LEU A 56 -8.55 8.83 0.37
CA LEU A 56 -8.02 8.90 -1.01
C LEU A 56 -9.10 9.34 -2.02
N THR A 57 -10.27 9.81 -1.54
CA THR A 57 -11.42 10.16 -2.38
C THR A 57 -11.38 11.59 -2.92
N ASP A 58 -10.49 12.45 -2.44
CA ASP A 58 -10.31 13.81 -2.95
C ASP A 58 -9.54 13.79 -4.27
N PHE A 59 -10.29 13.71 -5.38
CA PHE A 59 -9.77 13.81 -6.74
C PHE A 59 -9.81 15.25 -7.24
N ARG A 60 -8.66 15.79 -7.63
CA ARG A 60 -8.57 17.15 -8.18
C ARG A 60 -7.88 17.19 -9.53
N PRO A 61 -8.21 18.18 -10.37
CA PRO A 61 -7.43 18.45 -11.56
C PRO A 61 -6.04 18.98 -11.17
N MET A 62 -5.08 18.74 -12.04
CA MET A 62 -3.65 18.98 -11.80
C MET A 62 -3.30 20.47 -11.62
N ASN A 63 -4.15 21.37 -12.11
CA ASN A 63 -4.02 22.82 -11.94
C ASN A 63 -4.65 23.35 -10.63
N GLN A 64 -5.26 22.49 -9.81
CA GLN A 64 -5.88 22.83 -8.52
C GLN A 64 -5.23 22.07 -7.36
N LEU A 65 -3.96 21.69 -7.54
CA LEU A 65 -3.18 21.07 -6.48
C LEU A 65 -2.80 22.12 -5.44
N GLU A 66 -2.95 21.76 -4.18
CA GLU A 66 -2.58 22.58 -3.04
C GLU A 66 -1.43 21.90 -2.29
N GLU A 67 -0.39 22.66 -1.95
CA GLU A 67 0.73 22.14 -1.17
C GLU A 67 0.28 21.57 0.18
N ASP A 68 1.03 20.56 0.64
CA ASP A 68 0.88 19.91 1.95
C ASP A 68 -0.48 19.23 2.22
N LYS A 69 -1.40 19.20 1.24
CA LYS A 69 -2.62 18.40 1.27
C LYS A 69 -2.42 17.05 0.58
N TRP A 70 -3.05 16.01 1.11
CA TRP A 70 -3.16 14.73 0.41
C TRP A 70 -4.20 14.85 -0.68
N ILE A 71 -3.78 14.69 -1.94
CA ILE A 71 -4.67 14.84 -3.10
C ILE A 71 -4.43 13.67 -4.05
N SER A 72 -5.52 13.14 -4.61
CA SER A 72 -5.50 12.14 -5.67
C SER A 72 -5.62 12.81 -7.04
N VAL A 73 -4.79 12.38 -8.00
CA VAL A 73 -4.86 12.78 -9.40
C VAL A 73 -4.99 11.56 -10.30
N CYS A 74 -5.74 11.69 -11.37
CA CYS A 74 -5.91 10.65 -12.38
C CYS A 74 -5.40 11.13 -13.73
N GLY A 75 -4.64 10.28 -14.41
CA GLY A 75 -4.11 10.64 -15.73
C GLY A 75 -3.49 9.46 -16.46
N ARG A 76 -2.88 9.76 -17.60
CA ARG A 76 -2.16 8.82 -18.45
C ARG A 76 -0.67 9.10 -18.34
N VAL A 77 0.13 8.05 -18.19
CA VAL A 77 1.58 8.15 -18.20
C VAL A 77 2.05 8.55 -19.61
N GLU A 78 2.73 9.68 -19.73
CA GLU A 78 3.33 10.15 -20.98
C GLU A 78 4.80 9.76 -21.08
N GLU A 79 5.51 9.78 -19.96
CA GLU A 79 6.94 9.48 -19.90
C GLU A 79 7.29 8.76 -18.60
N VAL A 80 8.25 7.84 -18.69
CA VAL A 80 8.89 7.19 -17.54
C VAL A 80 10.39 7.31 -17.74
N ASP A 81 11.07 7.99 -16.83
CA ASP A 81 12.52 8.16 -16.85
C ASP A 81 13.14 7.77 -15.51
N PHE A 82 14.44 7.49 -15.52
CA PHE A 82 15.16 7.16 -14.30
C PHE A 82 16.60 7.65 -14.36
N ARG A 83 17.16 7.92 -13.19
CA ARG A 83 18.55 8.31 -13.00
C ARG A 83 19.16 7.49 -11.89
N ILE A 84 20.40 7.06 -12.08
CA ILE A 84 21.21 6.37 -11.09
C ILE A 84 22.50 7.19 -10.95
N TRP A 85 22.91 7.44 -9.72
CA TRP A 85 24.18 8.11 -9.41
C TRP A 85 25.14 7.07 -8.82
N PRO A 86 26.08 6.52 -9.62
CA PRO A 86 26.98 5.45 -9.19
C PRO A 86 27.77 5.82 -7.94
N ASP A 87 28.25 7.06 -7.87
CA ASP A 87 29.14 7.55 -6.80
C ASP A 87 28.46 7.58 -5.41
N THR A 88 27.14 7.71 -5.37
CA THR A 88 26.37 7.81 -4.11
C THR A 88 25.42 6.63 -3.89
N GLY A 89 25.30 5.73 -4.86
CA GLY A 89 24.31 4.64 -4.86
C GLY A 89 22.85 5.10 -4.91
N ARG A 90 22.60 6.40 -5.13
CA ARG A 90 21.24 6.96 -5.17
C ARG A 90 20.56 6.66 -6.50
N SER A 91 19.25 6.54 -6.49
CA SER A 91 18.44 6.44 -7.72
C SER A 91 17.18 7.30 -7.63
N MET A 92 16.63 7.63 -8.79
CA MET A 92 15.39 8.39 -8.91
C MET A 92 14.61 7.87 -10.11
N VAL A 93 13.33 7.63 -9.94
CA VAL A 93 12.38 7.34 -11.03
C VAL A 93 11.43 8.51 -11.16
N GLY A 94 11.30 9.06 -12.35
CA GLY A 94 10.33 10.09 -12.70
C GLY A 94 9.25 9.51 -13.61
N VAL A 95 8.00 9.88 -13.35
CA VAL A 95 6.86 9.52 -14.20
C VAL A 95 6.07 10.79 -14.48
N LEU A 96 6.02 11.17 -15.75
CA LEU A 96 5.20 12.27 -16.21
C LEU A 96 3.79 11.74 -16.51
N VAL A 97 2.79 12.32 -15.87
CA VAL A 97 1.38 11.95 -16.04
C VAL A 97 0.61 13.15 -16.56
N MET A 98 -0.10 12.96 -17.67
CA MET A 98 -1.02 13.94 -18.24
C MET A 98 -2.45 13.64 -17.81
N GLY A 99 -3.18 14.65 -17.37
CA GLY A 99 -4.57 14.51 -16.99
C GLY A 99 -5.34 15.81 -17.11
N GLN A 100 -6.46 15.90 -16.39
CA GLN A 100 -7.25 17.12 -16.39
C GLN A 100 -6.44 18.26 -15.74
N GLY A 101 -6.31 19.39 -16.42
CA GLY A 101 -5.62 20.57 -15.90
C GLY A 101 -4.11 20.58 -16.11
N GLY A 102 -3.51 19.59 -16.77
CA GLY A 102 -2.12 19.67 -17.22
C GLY A 102 -1.30 18.39 -17.00
N TYR A 103 -0.07 18.58 -16.54
CA TYR A 103 0.89 17.51 -16.30
C TYR A 103 1.38 17.56 -14.87
N VAL A 104 1.62 16.38 -14.28
CA VAL A 104 2.27 16.22 -12.99
C VAL A 104 3.42 15.24 -13.11
N ARG A 105 4.47 15.48 -12.34
CA ARG A 105 5.63 14.59 -12.29
C ARG A 105 5.67 13.90 -10.93
N ALA A 106 5.48 12.59 -10.93
CA ALA A 106 5.68 11.77 -9.75
C ALA A 106 7.12 11.28 -9.69
N VAL A 107 7.73 11.40 -8.50
CA VAL A 107 9.14 11.12 -8.29
C VAL A 107 9.29 10.13 -7.15
N TRP A 108 10.04 9.05 -7.38
CA TRP A 108 10.41 8.08 -6.36
C TRP A 108 11.92 8.06 -6.18
N PHE A 109 12.39 8.40 -4.98
CA PHE A 109 13.81 8.35 -4.62
C PHE A 109 14.18 6.95 -4.10
N ASN A 110 15.31 6.43 -4.56
CA ASN A 110 15.89 5.13 -4.19
C ASN A 110 14.95 3.93 -4.39
N GLN A 111 13.98 4.03 -5.30
CA GLN A 111 13.01 2.97 -5.59
C GLN A 111 13.01 2.63 -7.09
N LEU A 112 14.15 2.17 -7.60
CA LEU A 112 14.33 1.85 -9.02
C LEU A 112 13.31 0.82 -9.55
N PHE A 113 12.83 -0.08 -8.70
CA PHE A 113 11.80 -1.07 -9.05
C PHE A 113 10.47 -0.44 -9.51
N MET A 114 10.20 0.83 -9.19
CA MET A 114 8.99 1.51 -9.64
C MET A 114 8.96 1.69 -11.16
N ARG A 115 10.12 1.76 -11.83
CA ARG A 115 10.20 1.89 -13.30
C ARG A 115 9.44 0.77 -14.02
N GLU A 116 9.39 -0.42 -13.44
CA GLU A 116 8.78 -1.62 -14.05
C GLU A 116 7.25 -1.64 -13.85
N LYS A 117 6.73 -0.83 -12.94
CA LYS A 117 5.31 -0.73 -12.63
C LYS A 117 4.55 0.25 -13.53
N PHE A 118 5.27 1.14 -14.22
CA PHE A 118 4.70 2.18 -15.06
C PHE A 118 5.06 1.98 -16.52
N ARG A 119 4.09 2.16 -17.41
CA ARG A 119 4.28 2.11 -18.86
C ARG A 119 3.63 3.31 -19.52
N ARG A 120 4.26 3.85 -20.56
CA ARG A 120 3.66 4.90 -21.39
C ARG A 120 2.28 4.46 -21.88
N GLY A 121 1.31 5.37 -21.80
CA GLY A 121 -0.08 5.11 -22.15
C GLY A 121 -0.93 4.49 -21.04
N GLN A 122 -0.34 4.02 -19.92
CA GLN A 122 -1.08 3.46 -18.80
C GLN A 122 -1.89 4.54 -18.08
N ARG A 123 -3.16 4.27 -17.77
CA ARG A 123 -3.94 5.12 -16.86
C ARG A 123 -3.58 4.78 -15.43
N VAL A 124 -3.30 5.81 -14.63
CA VAL A 124 -2.87 5.68 -13.24
C VAL A 124 -3.61 6.68 -12.37
N VAL A 125 -3.82 6.28 -11.12
CA VAL A 125 -4.20 7.18 -10.03
C VAL A 125 -3.00 7.32 -9.13
N LEU A 126 -2.63 8.55 -8.82
CA LEU A 126 -1.52 8.88 -7.93
C LEU A 126 -2.06 9.71 -6.79
N THR A 127 -1.71 9.33 -5.56
CA THR A 127 -2.07 10.08 -4.37
C THR A 127 -0.81 10.47 -3.63
N GLY A 128 -0.71 11.73 -3.24
CA GLY A 128 0.47 12.25 -2.57
C GLY A 128 0.27 13.68 -2.10
N ARG A 129 1.32 14.21 -1.50
CA ARG A 129 1.42 15.64 -1.19
C ARG A 129 2.19 16.32 -2.31
N PRO A 130 1.55 17.20 -3.10
CA PRO A 130 2.23 17.90 -4.17
C PRO A 130 3.25 18.88 -3.57
N LYS A 131 4.32 19.11 -4.33
CA LYS A 131 5.27 20.20 -4.13
C LYS A 131 5.16 21.07 -5.38
N LEU A 132 4.80 22.34 -5.21
CA LEU A 132 4.56 23.30 -6.30
C LEU A 132 5.83 24.09 -6.63
#